data_AF-A0A1Q5KB91-F1
#
_entry.id   AF-A0A1Q5KB91-F1
#
_cell.length_a   1.000
_cell.length_b   1.000
_cell.length_c   1.000
_cell.angle_alpha   90.00
_cell.angle_beta   90.00
_cell.angle_gamma   90.00
#
_symmetry.space_group_name_H-M   'P 1'
#
loop_
_entity.id
_entity.type
_entity.pdbx_description
1 polymer ?
#
loop_
_entity_poly.entity_id
_entity_poly.type
_entity_poly.pdbx_seq_one_letter_code
_entity_poly.pdbx_strand_id
1 'polypeptide(L)' 'MFHETPIFNRLVAERGDVPAQVRDEANRVRDQLSRVLPSAPWPVANVPRQRAHAPGGNLPPGSL' A
#
# COMPACT_ATOMS: atom_id res chain seq x y z
N MET A 1 -13.16 -17.93 9.20
CA MET A 1 -13.68 -17.15 8.05
C MET A 1 -13.31 -15.70 8.25
N PHE A 2 -12.24 -15.22 7.61
CA PHE A 2 -11.94 -13.78 7.58
C PHE A 2 -12.91 -13.15 6.60
N HIS A 3 -14.00 -12.60 7.13
CA HIS A 3 -14.90 -11.75 6.35
C HIS A 3 -14.04 -10.62 5.79
N GLU A 4 -14.14 -10.41 4.47
CA GLU A 4 -13.56 -9.30 3.73
C GLU A 4 -13.48 -8.07 4.63
N THR A 5 -12.28 -7.58 4.92
CA THR A 5 -12.08 -6.58 5.97
C THR A 5 -12.85 -5.31 5.57
N PRO A 6 -14.05 -5.04 6.11
CA PRO A 6 -15.03 -4.18 5.43
C PRO A 6 -14.56 -2.73 5.37
N ILE A 7 -13.64 -2.41 6.27
CA ILE A 7 -13.14 -1.07 6.50
C ILE A 7 -12.14 -0.66 5.42
N PHE A 8 -11.27 -1.56 4.93
CA PHE A 8 -10.17 -1.13 4.07
C PHE A 8 -10.67 -0.67 2.69
N ASN A 9 -11.45 -1.49 1.97
CA ASN A 9 -11.98 -1.12 0.66
C ASN A 9 -12.91 0.11 0.74
N ARG A 10 -13.71 0.21 1.79
CA ARG A 10 -14.58 1.36 2.03
C ARG A 10 -13.79 2.64 2.30
N LEU A 11 -12.73 2.56 3.11
CA LEU A 11 -11.84 3.70 3.36
C LEU A 11 -11.17 4.16 2.07
N VAL A 12 -10.72 3.23 1.22
CA VAL A 12 -10.14 3.57 -0.09
C VAL A 12 -11.18 4.22 -1.00
N ALA A 13 -12.44 3.77 -0.98
CA ALA A 13 -13.50 4.39 -1.77
C ALA A 13 -13.87 5.80 -1.27
N GLU A 14 -13.91 6.03 0.04
CA GLU A 14 -14.29 7.31 0.64
C GLU A 14 -13.14 8.33 0.68
N ARG A 15 -11.90 7.88 0.89
CA ARG A 15 -10.73 8.73 1.12
C ARG A 15 -9.63 8.58 0.08
N GLY A 16 -9.78 7.65 -0.86
CA GLY A 16 -8.72 7.26 -1.79
C GLY A 16 -7.68 6.35 -1.15
N ASP A 17 -6.69 5.95 -1.94
CA ASP A 17 -5.54 5.17 -1.46
C ASP A 17 -4.55 6.08 -0.69
N VAL A 18 -5.00 6.57 0.47
CA VAL A 18 -4.21 7.43 1.37
C VAL A 18 -2.85 6.80 1.72
N PRO A 19 -2.73 5.49 2.01
CA PRO A 19 -1.43 4.86 2.24
C PRO A 19 -0.47 4.99 1.05
N ALA A 20 -0.93 4.85 -0.18
CA ALA A 20 -0.08 5.06 -1.37
C ALA A 20 0.35 6.53 -1.49
N GLN A 21 -0.60 7.47 -1.35
CA GLN A 21 -0.30 8.90 -1.44
C GLN A 21 0.73 9.36 -0.40
N VAL A 22 0.61 8.86 0.85
CA VAL A 22 1.57 9.18 1.92
C VAL A 22 2.95 8.58 1.63
N ARG A 23 3.03 7.39 1.02
CA ARG A 23 4.31 6.79 0.60
C ARG A 23 4.97 7.60 -0.51
N ASP A 24 4.19 8.08 -1.47
CA ASP A 24 4.70 8.90 -2.57
C ASP A 24 5.24 10.23 -2.05
N GLU A 25 4.51 10.91 -1.15
CA GLU A 25 5.00 12.15 -0.56
C GLU A 25 6.23 11.92 0.34
N ALA A 26 6.25 10.83 1.11
CA ALA A 26 7.42 10.47 1.90
C ALA A 26 8.66 10.23 1.02
N ASN A 27 8.50 9.57 -0.13
CA ASN A 27 9.58 9.40 -1.10
C ASN A 27 10.03 10.72 -1.70
N ARG A 28 9.09 11.60 -2.07
CA ARG A 28 9.40 12.94 -2.58
C ARG A 28 10.20 13.77 -1.58
N VAL A 29 9.75 13.81 -0.31
CA VAL A 29 10.45 14.52 0.77
C VAL A 29 11.85 13.93 0.97
N ARG A 30 11.98 12.59 0.97
CA ARG A 30 13.28 11.93 1.08
C ARG A 30 14.21 12.34 -0.05
N ASP A 31 13.73 12.39 -1.29
CA ASP A 31 14.55 12.78 -2.45
C ASP A 31 14.94 14.26 -2.43
N GLN A 32 14.07 15.13 -1.89
CA GLN A 32 14.42 16.54 -1.66
C GLN A 32 15.50 16.66 -0.58
N LEU A 33 15.35 15.92 0.52
CA LEU A 33 16.29 15.98 1.61
C LEU A 33 17.63 15.33 1.26
N SER A 34 17.67 14.28 0.44
CA SER A 34 18.92 13.65 0.00
C SER A 34 19.80 14.60 -0.84
N ARG A 35 19.18 15.55 -1.56
CA ARG A 35 19.90 16.61 -2.30
C ARG A 35 20.54 17.62 -1.37
N VAL A 36 19.92 17.91 -0.23
CA VAL A 36 20.41 18.90 0.75
C VAL A 36 21.36 18.25 1.77
N LEU A 37 21.13 16.98 2.10
CA LEU A 37 21.88 16.19 3.08
C LEU A 37 22.31 14.84 2.48
N PRO A 38 23.37 14.82 1.65
CA PRO A 38 23.77 13.63 0.89
C PRO A 38 24.20 12.45 1.76
N SER A 39 24.67 12.71 2.99
CA SER A 39 25.21 11.69 3.91
C SER A 39 24.27 11.36 5.08
N ALA A 40 23.01 11.80 5.05
CA ALA A 40 22.07 11.50 6.12
C ALA A 40 21.70 10.01 6.13
N PRO A 41 21.69 9.33 7.30
CA PRO A 41 21.23 7.95 7.41
C PRO A 41 19.70 7.90 7.30
N TRP A 42 19.20 7.50 6.14
CA TRP A 42 17.76 7.35 5.89
C TRP A 42 17.25 6.01 6.45
N PRO A 43 16.18 6.00 7.26
CA PRO A 43 15.54 4.74 7.65
C PRO A 43 14.91 4.09 6.40
N VAL A 44 15.42 2.91 6.04
CA VAL A 44 14.84 2.09 4.97
C VAL A 44 13.64 1.34 5.54
N ALA A 45 12.44 1.75 5.15
CA ALA A 45 11.24 1.02 5.55
C ALA A 45 11.24 -0.37 4.87
N ASN A 46 11.42 -1.44 5.64
CA ASN A 46 11.23 -2.80 5.17
C ASN A 46 9.72 -3.07 5.05
N VAL A 47 9.11 -2.66 3.94
CA VAL A 47 7.69 -2.90 3.70
C VAL A 47 7.51 -4.37 3.33
N PRO A 48 6.78 -5.18 4.11
CA PRO A 48 6.43 -6.53 3.67
C PRO A 48 5.60 -6.38 2.40
N ARG A 49 6.11 -6.94 1.30
CA ARG A 49 5.47 -6.95 -0.01
C ARG A 49 4.19 -7.79 0.09
N GLN A 50 3.10 -7.17 0.54
CA GLN A 50 1.76 -7.75 0.43
C GLN A 50 1.54 -8.01 -1.06
N ARG A 51 1.43 -9.29 -1.43
CA ARG A 51 1.12 -9.70 -2.79
C ARG A 51 -0.14 -8.95 -3.21
N ALA A 52 -0.05 -8.18 -4.30
CA ALA A 52 -1.19 -7.50 -4.87
C ALA A 52 -2.29 -8.53 -5.08
N HIS A 53 -3.37 -8.44 -4.31
CA HIS A 53 -4.57 -9.23 -4.57
C HIS A 53 -5.14 -8.72 -5.89
N ALA A 54 -4.86 -9.44 -6.97
CA ALA A 54 -5.47 -9.20 -8.26
C ALA A 54 -7.00 -9.37 -8.12
N PRO A 55 -7.81 -8.46 -8.69
CA PRO A 55 -9.26 -8.59 -8.65
C PRO A 55 -9.66 -9.58 -9.75
N GLY A 56 -9.74 -10.86 -9.44
CA GLY A 56 -10.15 -11.84 -10.44
C GLY A 56 -10.17 -13.27 -9.94
N GLY A 57 -11.37 -13.80 -9.75
CA GLY A 57 -11.64 -15.23 -9.87
C GLY A 57 -11.90 -15.98 -8.58
N ASN A 58 -12.97 -15.65 -7.85
CA ASN A 58 -13.60 -16.59 -6.92
C ASN A 58 -14.85 -17.18 -7.60
N LEU A 59 -14.67 -18.25 -8.38
CA LEU A 59 -15.77 -19.15 -8.76
C LEU A 59 -15.97 -20.17 -7.61
N PRO A 60 -17.22 -20.48 -7.20
CA PRO A 60 -17.48 -21.35 -6.07
C PRO A 60 -17.19 -22.83 -6.40
N PRO A 61 -16.88 -23.68 -5.39
CA PRO A 61 -16.62 -25.09 -5.59
C PRO A 61 -17.96 -25.83 -5.69
N GLY A 62 -18.32 -26.28 -6.88
CA GLY A 62 -19.55 -27.05 -7.08
C GLY A 62 -19.90 -27.20 -8.54
N SER A 63 -19.26 -28.17 -9.21
CA SER A 63 -19.78 -28.70 -10.46
C SER A 63 -19.36 -30.17 -10.58
N LEU A 64 -20.34 -31.03 -10.32
CA LEU A 64 -20.53 -32.44 -10.71
C LEU A 64 -19.60 -33.50 -10.08
#